data_AF-A0A453DHZ1-F1
#
_entry.id   AF-A0A453DHZ1-F1
#
_cell.length_a   1.000
_cell.length_b   1.000
_cell.length_c   1.000
_cell.angle_alpha   90.00
_cell.angle_beta   90.00
_cell.angle_gamma   90.00
#
_symmetry.space_group_name_H-M   'P 1'
#
loop_
_entity.id
_entity.type
_entity.pdbx_description
1 polymer ?
#
loop_
_entity_poly.entity_id
_entity_poly.type
_entity_poly.pdbx_seq_one_letter_code
_entity_poly.pdbx_strand_id
1 'polypeptide(L)'
;ASSPPRVRSPRPPRRPAMATKCIIGALVGSLGIAYVCDTIVSDKKIFGGTVCKTATDKEWFQATDAKFQAWPRTAGPPVIMNPISRQNFIVKHP
;
A
#
# COMPACT_ATOMS: atom_id res chain seq x y z
N ALA A 1 2.09 60.95 41.13
CA ALA A 1 2.64 59.63 41.52
C ALA A 1 2.82 58.80 40.26
N SER A 2 4.05 58.58 39.80
CA SER A 2 4.35 57.76 38.63
C SER A 2 4.36 56.28 39.02
N SER A 3 3.56 55.46 38.33
CA SER A 3 3.53 54.01 38.56
C SER A 3 4.84 53.36 38.07
N PRO A 4 5.37 52.34 38.76
CA PRO A 4 6.60 51.67 38.35
C PRO A 4 6.40 50.80 37.09
N PRO A 5 7.43 50.62 36.24
CA PRO A 5 7.34 49.83 35.02
C PRO A 5 7.18 48.33 35.34
N ARG A 6 6.23 47.69 34.66
CA ARG A 6 5.95 46.25 34.79
C ARG A 6 7.08 45.43 34.15
N VAL A 7 7.92 44.81 34.97
CA VAL A 7 8.93 43.83 34.53
C VAL A 7 8.20 42.63 33.90
N ARG A 8 8.44 42.36 32.61
CA ARG A 8 7.95 41.14 31.95
C ARG A 8 8.83 39.98 32.40
N SER A 9 8.25 39.02 33.13
CA SER A 9 8.93 37.77 33.45
C SER A 9 9.28 36.99 32.17
N PRO A 10 10.44 36.30 32.13
CA PRO A 10 10.79 35.45 31.01
C PRO A 10 9.74 34.35 30.83
N ARG A 11 9.28 34.13 29.60
CA ARG A 11 8.42 32.98 29.31
C ARG A 11 9.21 31.68 29.59
N PRO A 12 8.62 30.70 30.29
CA PRO A 12 9.31 29.45 30.55
C PRO A 12 9.68 28.75 29.24
N PRO A 13 10.83 28.06 29.19
CA PRO A 13 11.24 27.32 27.99
C PRO A 13 10.17 26.27 27.65
N ARG A 14 9.80 26.18 26.37
CA ARG A 14 8.91 25.13 25.87
C ARG A 14 9.54 23.77 26.15
N ARG A 15 9.03 23.05 27.17
CA ARG A 15 9.38 21.65 27.39
C ARG A 15 8.92 20.86 26.14
N PRO A 16 9.80 20.12 25.45
CA PRO A 16 9.36 19.26 24.36
C PRO A 16 8.29 18.31 24.88
N ALA A 17 7.17 18.22 24.19
CA ALA A 17 6.02 17.42 24.60
C ALA A 17 6.43 15.94 24.74
N MET A 18 6.61 15.47 25.98
CA MET A 18 6.93 14.06 26.29
C MET A 18 5.93 13.10 25.62
N ALA A 19 4.68 13.53 25.49
CA ALA A 19 3.62 12.82 24.79
C ALA A 19 3.97 12.49 23.33
N THR A 20 4.58 13.42 22.58
CA THR A 20 4.90 13.20 21.15
C THR A 20 5.87 12.04 20.96
N LYS A 21 6.86 11.89 21.84
CA LYS A 21 7.82 10.77 21.79
C LYS A 21 7.14 9.42 22.06
N CYS A 22 6.22 9.38 23.03
CA CYS A 22 5.45 8.19 23.34
C CYS A 22 4.47 7.81 22.21
N ILE A 23 3.82 8.80 21.59
CA ILE A 23 2.87 8.57 20.49
C ILE A 23 3.59 7.99 19.27
N ILE A 24 4.74 8.55 18.89
CA ILE A 24 5.52 8.04 17.75
C ILE A 24 6.01 6.61 18.05
N GLY A 25 6.51 6.34 19.25
CA GLY A 25 6.91 4.99 19.67
C GLY A 25 5.77 3.99 19.65
N ALA A 26 4.57 4.39 20.13
CA ALA A 26 3.38 3.55 20.12
C ALA A 26 2.88 3.26 18.69
N LEU A 27 2.93 4.24 17.78
CA LEU A 27 2.55 4.03 16.38
C LEU A 27 3.47 3.04 15.69
N VAL A 28 4.79 3.24 15.79
CA VAL A 28 5.77 2.33 15.18
C VAL A 28 5.68 0.93 15.80
N GLY A 29 5.48 0.84 17.12
CA GLY A 29 5.26 -0.43 17.82
C GLY A 29 4.00 -1.16 17.34
N SER A 30 2.89 -0.43 17.17
CA SER A 30 1.62 -1.01 16.72
C SER A 30 1.70 -1.54 15.28
N LEU A 31 2.35 -0.79 14.37
CA LEU A 31 2.59 -1.23 12.99
C LEU A 31 3.52 -2.44 12.93
N GLY A 32 4.55 -2.49 13.77
CA GLY A 32 5.46 -3.64 13.85
C GLY A 32 4.76 -4.91 14.34
N ILE A 33 3.97 -4.81 15.41
CA ILE A 33 3.20 -5.95 15.95
C ILE A 33 2.14 -6.40 14.95
N ALA A 34 1.44 -5.48 14.30
CA ALA A 34 0.45 -5.79 13.27
C ALA A 34 1.09 -6.51 12.08
N TYR A 35 2.25 -6.07 11.61
CA TYR A 35 2.99 -6.72 10.51
C TYR A 35 3.45 -8.14 10.88
N VAL A 36 3.96 -8.32 12.10
CA VAL A 36 4.36 -9.66 12.58
C VAL A 36 3.14 -10.57 12.71
N CYS A 37 2.03 -10.07 13.24
CA CYS A 37 0.79 -10.84 13.34
C CYS A 37 0.25 -11.22 11.96
N ASP A 38 0.21 -10.26 11.02
CA ASP A 38 -0.28 -10.49 9.66
C ASP A 38 0.58 -11.49 8.89
N THR A 39 1.92 -11.38 8.94
CA THR A 39 2.81 -12.35 8.28
C THR A 39 2.70 -13.76 8.87
N ILE A 40 2.52 -13.88 10.18
CA ILE A 40 2.34 -15.14 10.89
C ILE A 40 0.99 -15.79 10.54
N VAL A 41 -0.08 -14.99 10.44
CA VAL A 41 -1.42 -15.48 10.15
C VAL A 41 -1.62 -15.74 8.65
N SER A 42 -1.27 -14.77 7.80
CA SER A 42 -1.58 -14.74 6.38
C SER A 42 -0.54 -15.49 5.53
N ASP A 43 0.77 -15.27 5.77
CA ASP A 43 1.81 -15.94 4.99
C ASP A 43 2.05 -17.36 5.48
N LYS A 44 2.19 -17.55 6.80
CA LYS A 44 2.45 -18.86 7.42
C LYS A 44 1.19 -19.68 7.71
N LYS A 45 -0.01 -19.11 7.53
CA LYS A 45 -1.30 -19.82 7.53
C LYS A 45 -1.51 -20.71 8.75
N ILE A 46 -1.25 -20.16 9.92
CA ILE A 46 -1.32 -20.90 11.18
C ILE A 46 -2.75 -21.33 11.51
N PHE A 47 -3.75 -20.64 10.96
CA PHE A 47 -5.16 -21.03 11.05
C PHE A 47 -5.62 -21.96 9.91
N GLY A 48 -4.69 -22.47 9.11
CA GLY A 48 -4.98 -23.33 7.96
C GLY A 48 -5.49 -22.54 6.75
N GLY A 49 -5.54 -23.24 5.61
CA GLY A 49 -5.90 -22.67 4.32
C GLY A 49 -4.79 -22.83 3.28
N THR A 50 -5.17 -22.82 2.01
CA THR A 50 -4.24 -22.88 0.87
C THR A 50 -4.34 -21.59 0.09
N VAL A 51 -3.22 -21.02 -0.37
CA VAL A 51 -3.30 -19.90 -1.33
C VAL A 51 -3.78 -20.44 -2.68
N CYS A 52 -4.59 -19.64 -3.37
CA CYS A 52 -5.01 -19.94 -4.74
C CYS A 52 -3.76 -20.09 -5.64
N LYS A 53 -3.73 -21.16 -6.43
CA LYS A 53 -2.64 -21.40 -7.39
C LYS A 53 -2.41 -20.21 -8.32
N THR A 54 -3.49 -19.57 -8.75
CA THR A 54 -3.47 -18.34 -9.57
C THR A 54 -2.76 -17.13 -8.96
N ALA A 55 -2.60 -17.09 -7.63
CA ALA A 55 -1.87 -16.04 -6.93
C ALA A 55 -0.44 -16.46 -6.53
N THR A 56 -0.17 -17.76 -6.43
CA THR A 56 1.16 -18.31 -6.07
C THR A 56 2.03 -18.53 -7.30
N ASP A 57 1.41 -18.97 -8.40
CA ASP A 57 2.08 -19.29 -9.65
C ASP A 57 2.41 -18.00 -10.39
N LYS A 58 3.69 -17.62 -10.38
CA LYS A 58 4.20 -16.49 -11.17
C LYS A 58 3.93 -16.70 -12.68
N GLU A 59 3.89 -17.94 -13.11
CA GLU A 59 3.53 -18.33 -14.47
C GLU A 59 2.07 -17.98 -14.80
N TRP A 60 1.16 -18.05 -13.82
CA TRP A 60 -0.24 -17.66 -14.04
C TRP A 60 -0.36 -16.17 -14.35
N PHE A 61 0.42 -15.33 -13.66
CA PHE A 61 0.49 -13.89 -13.97
C PHE A 61 1.01 -13.64 -15.39
N GLN A 62 2.07 -14.35 -15.81
CA GLN A 62 2.63 -14.22 -17.17
C GLN A 62 1.68 -14.74 -18.24
N ALA A 63 1.03 -15.88 -18.01
CA ALA A 63 0.02 -16.43 -18.89
C ALA A 63 -1.19 -15.51 -19.01
N THR A 64 -1.65 -14.93 -17.90
CA THR A 64 -2.76 -13.97 -17.90
C THR A 64 -2.38 -12.70 -18.68
N ASP A 65 -1.15 -12.19 -18.51
CA ASP A 65 -0.67 -11.02 -19.25
C ASP A 65 -0.55 -11.26 -20.75
N ALA A 66 -0.02 -12.42 -21.16
CA ALA A 66 0.00 -12.84 -22.55
C ALA A 66 -1.41 -13.01 -23.14
N LYS A 67 -2.35 -13.54 -22.36
CA LYS A 67 -3.76 -13.66 -22.77
C LYS A 67 -4.45 -12.30 -22.87
N PHE A 68 -4.07 -11.29 -22.08
CA PHE A 68 -4.60 -9.93 -22.25
C PHE A 68 -4.24 -9.31 -23.61
N GLN A 69 -3.13 -9.74 -24.24
CA GLN A 69 -2.77 -9.32 -25.59
C GLN A 69 -3.59 -10.01 -26.68
N ALA A 70 -4.07 -11.23 -26.43
CA ALA A 70 -4.87 -12.01 -27.38
C ALA A 70 -5.92 -12.85 -26.64
N TRP A 71 -6.97 -12.19 -26.15
CA TRP A 71 -7.98 -12.83 -25.32
C TRP A 71 -8.82 -13.78 -26.17
N PRO A 72 -8.93 -15.06 -25.79
CA PRO A 72 -9.72 -16.02 -26.54
C PRO A 72 -11.20 -15.67 -26.47
N ARG A 73 -11.91 -15.75 -27.59
CA ARG A 73 -13.37 -15.62 -27.65
C ARG A 73 -14.00 -16.85 -28.26
N THR A 74 -15.20 -17.18 -27.80
CA THR A 74 -15.94 -18.38 -28.21
C THR A 74 -16.32 -18.36 -29.70
N ALA A 75 -16.45 -17.17 -30.31
CA ALA A 75 -16.69 -17.02 -31.75
C ALA A 75 -15.83 -15.88 -32.33
N GLY A 76 -14.65 -16.25 -32.89
CA GLY A 76 -13.83 -15.47 -33.83
C GLY A 76 -12.40 -15.09 -33.35
N PRO A 77 -11.63 -14.31 -34.15
CA PRO A 77 -10.23 -13.94 -33.88
C PRO A 77 -9.95 -13.29 -32.50
N PRO A 78 -8.92 -13.71 -31.74
CA PRO A 78 -8.62 -13.17 -30.40
C PRO A 78 -8.62 -11.63 -30.31
N VAL A 79 -9.11 -11.09 -29.20
CA VAL A 79 -9.30 -9.64 -29.00
C VAL A 79 -8.34 -9.12 -27.93
N ILE A 80 -7.73 -7.95 -28.16
CA ILE A 80 -6.91 -7.31 -27.13
C ILE A 80 -7.81 -6.74 -26.03
N MET A 81 -7.45 -7.00 -24.78
CA MET A 81 -8.15 -6.48 -23.62
C MET A 81 -7.52 -5.16 -23.14
N ASN A 82 -8.36 -4.21 -22.69
CA ASN A 82 -7.93 -2.90 -22.19
C ASN A 82 -7.05 -2.06 -23.14
N PRO A 83 -7.46 -1.84 -24.41
CA PRO A 83 -6.61 -1.22 -25.43
C PRO A 83 -6.19 0.22 -25.12
N ILE A 84 -6.99 1.01 -24.40
CA ILE A 84 -6.68 2.41 -24.07
C ILE A 84 -5.68 2.51 -22.91
N SER A 85 -5.93 1.77 -21.83
CA SER A 85 -5.07 1.79 -20.64
C SER A 85 -3.74 1.06 -20.84
N ARG A 86 -3.72 0.03 -21.71
CA ARG A 86 -2.51 -0.75 -22.01
C ARG A 86 -1.85 -0.36 -23.34
N GLN A 87 -2.41 0.59 -24.07
CA GLN A 87 -1.92 1.11 -25.36
C GLN A 87 -1.56 0.02 -26.40
N ASN A 88 -2.17 -1.17 -26.33
CA ASN A 88 -1.82 -2.32 -27.17
C ASN A 88 -2.82 -2.54 -28.30
N PHE A 89 -3.20 -1.47 -29.00
CA PHE A 89 -4.16 -1.55 -30.11
C PHE A 89 -3.45 -1.88 -31.43
N ILE A 90 -4.10 -2.68 -32.27
CA ILE A 90 -3.62 -2.97 -33.63
C ILE A 90 -3.84 -1.71 -34.48
N VAL A 91 -2.75 -1.04 -34.86
CA VAL A 91 -2.80 0.05 -35.82
C VAL A 91 -3.01 -0.55 -37.20
N LYS A 92 -4.15 -0.26 -37.82
CA LYS A 92 -4.32 -0.55 -39.24
C LYS A 92 -3.54 0.51 -40.02
N HIS A 93 -2.49 0.11 -40.71
CA HIS A 93 -1.83 0.98 -41.69
C HIS A 93 -2.75 1.16 -42.91
N PRO A 94 -2.72 2.33 -43.58
CA PRO A 94 -3.51 2.60 -44.78
C PRO A 94 -3.17 1.68 -45.95
#